data_AF-A0ABD2XHL4-F1
#
_entry.id   AF-A0ABD2XHL4-F1
#
_cell.length_a   1.000
_cell.length_b   1.000
_cell.length_c   1.000
_cell.angle_alpha   90.00
_cell.angle_beta   90.00
_cell.angle_gamma   90.00
#
_symmetry.space_group_name_H-M   'P 1'
#
loop_
_entity.id
_entity.type
_entity.pdbx_description
1 polymer ?
#
loop_
_entity_poly.entity_id
_entity_poly.type
_entity_poly.pdbx_seq_one_letter_code
_entity_poly.pdbx_strand_id
1 'polypeptide(L)'
;MFKIIGHDMVHMHEKLELTSEPLQNEQIMEIINKRIRTNIQRHQETIELIINHFRLFKAFQKQTNMKYFIIVILIISELSLAGFWSIVVLENNKLYALKMIATMISTMMILLYLIYSSEDLMNACDRLNQNCFDSKWYLFKVKERRLILLMILRTANPCTLTAGPTVQMNYETSAIIVKMVISYLMAFYRIMGDAY
;
A
#
# COMPACT_ATOMS: atom_id res chain seq x y z
N MET A 1 -9.29 25.35 -1.24
CA MET A 1 -8.08 25.58 -2.07
C MET A 1 -8.41 25.69 -3.56
N PHE A 2 -9.00 24.69 -4.21
CA PHE A 2 -9.36 24.74 -5.64
C PHE A 2 -10.43 25.79 -6.04
N LYS A 3 -11.37 26.12 -5.14
CA LYS A 3 -12.40 27.15 -5.38
C LYS A 3 -11.82 28.58 -5.43
N ILE A 4 -10.78 28.83 -4.63
CA ILE A 4 -10.07 30.11 -4.57
C ILE A 4 -9.24 30.28 -5.86
N ILE A 5 -8.58 29.21 -6.30
CA ILE A 5 -7.81 29.17 -7.56
C ILE A 5 -8.73 29.46 -8.77
N GLY A 6 -9.94 28.91 -8.79
CA GLY A 6 -10.91 29.16 -9.86
C GLY A 6 -11.40 30.61 -9.91
N HIS A 7 -11.68 31.20 -8.74
CA HIS A 7 -12.10 32.61 -8.63
C HIS A 7 -10.98 33.58 -9.07
N ASP A 8 -9.74 33.30 -8.69
CA ASP A 8 -8.57 34.12 -9.08
C ASP A 8 -8.26 34.03 -10.59
N MET A 9 -8.57 32.91 -11.24
CA MET A 9 -8.37 32.74 -12.68
C MET A 9 -9.33 33.59 -13.52
N VAL A 10 -10.59 33.74 -13.09
CA VAL A 10 -11.59 34.57 -13.79
C VAL A 10 -11.23 36.05 -13.66
N HIS A 11 -10.84 36.48 -12.46
CA HIS A 11 -10.47 37.87 -12.21
C HIS A 11 -9.13 38.26 -12.89
N MET A 12 -8.24 37.29 -13.11
CA MET A 12 -7.02 37.49 -13.92
C MET A 12 -7.34 37.59 -15.41
N HIS A 13 -8.34 36.87 -15.90
CA HIS A 13 -8.76 36.95 -17.31
C HIS A 13 -9.34 38.33 -17.65
N GLU A 14 -10.14 38.90 -16.75
CA GLU A 14 -10.72 40.24 -16.91
C GLU A 14 -9.66 41.36 -16.86
N LYS A 15 -8.60 41.20 -16.03
CA LYS A 15 -7.45 42.10 -16.04
C LYS A 15 -6.57 41.98 -17.28
N LEU A 16 -6.57 40.81 -17.94
CA LEU A 16 -5.84 40.54 -19.18
C LEU A 16 -6.49 41.21 -20.39
N GLU A 17 -7.83 41.34 -20.42
CA GLU A 17 -8.53 42.05 -21.49
C GLU A 17 -8.40 43.58 -21.40
N LEU A 18 -8.36 44.14 -20.18
CA LEU A 18 -8.19 45.60 -19.97
C LEU A 18 -6.75 46.11 -20.18
N THR A 19 -5.76 45.21 -20.17
CA THR A 19 -4.33 45.56 -20.36
C THR A 19 -3.87 45.31 -21.80
N SER A 20 -4.80 45.32 -22.76
CA SER A 20 -4.51 45.28 -24.19
C SER A 20 -4.04 46.64 -24.73
N GLU A 21 -3.00 47.23 -24.12
CA GLU A 21 -2.20 48.30 -24.73
C GLU A 21 -0.87 47.72 -25.25
N PRO A 22 -0.43 48.08 -26.48
CA PRO A 22 0.45 47.23 -27.27
C PRO A 22 1.94 47.55 -27.07
N LEU A 23 2.48 47.45 -25.84
CA LEU A 23 3.93 47.63 -25.63
C LEU A 23 4.59 46.75 -24.53
N GLN A 24 3.93 45.72 -23.99
CA GLN A 24 4.54 44.86 -22.95
C GLN A 24 4.43 43.34 -23.23
N ASN A 25 4.00 42.98 -24.45
CA ASN A 25 3.54 41.64 -24.79
C ASN A 25 4.63 40.57 -24.88
N GLU A 26 5.88 40.92 -25.22
CA GLU A 26 6.96 39.92 -25.27
C GLU A 26 7.41 39.47 -23.87
N GLN A 27 7.60 40.40 -22.93
CA GLN A 27 8.04 40.07 -21.56
C GLN A 27 6.99 39.28 -20.78
N ILE A 28 5.70 39.62 -20.96
CA ILE A 28 4.60 38.90 -20.31
C ILE A 28 4.46 37.49 -20.90
N MET A 29 4.56 37.34 -22.22
CA MET A 29 4.57 36.02 -22.87
C MET A 29 5.79 35.18 -22.48
N GLU A 30 6.94 35.82 -22.26
CA GLU A 30 8.15 35.16 -21.78
C GLU A 30 7.99 34.67 -20.33
N ILE A 31 7.41 35.49 -19.44
CA ILE A 31 7.10 35.11 -18.05
C ILE A 31 6.08 33.97 -18.00
N ILE A 32 5.04 34.02 -18.82
CA ILE A 32 4.02 32.97 -18.94
C ILE A 32 4.65 31.68 -19.45
N ASN A 33 5.45 31.74 -20.52
CA ASN A 33 6.16 30.58 -21.07
C ASN A 33 7.17 29.99 -20.06
N LYS A 34 7.84 30.83 -19.27
CA LYS A 34 8.76 30.40 -18.21
C LYS A 34 8.04 29.71 -17.06
N ARG A 35 6.85 30.19 -16.66
CA ARG A 35 5.98 29.55 -15.66
C ARG A 35 5.37 28.24 -16.15
N ILE A 36 4.93 28.19 -17.41
CA ILE A 36 4.44 26.96 -18.05
C ILE A 36 5.57 25.93 -18.11
N ARG A 37 6.78 26.34 -18.53
CA ARG A 37 7.95 25.45 -18.61
C ARG A 37 8.35 24.90 -17.25
N THR A 38 8.37 25.73 -16.20
CA THR A 38 8.69 25.28 -14.83
C THR A 38 7.62 24.38 -14.23
N ASN A 39 6.33 24.59 -14.52
CA ASN A 39 5.27 23.66 -14.11
C ASN A 39 5.37 22.32 -14.84
N ILE A 40 5.70 22.33 -16.14
CA ILE A 40 5.95 21.09 -16.91
C ILE A 40 7.15 20.34 -16.33
N GLN A 41 8.25 21.03 -16.03
CA GLN A 41 9.43 20.40 -15.42
C GLN A 41 9.13 19.80 -14.04
N ARG A 42 8.42 20.52 -13.17
CA ARG A 42 8.00 20.00 -11.86
C ARG A 42 7.09 18.79 -11.98
N HIS A 43 6.17 18.78 -12.95
CA HIS A 43 5.35 17.60 -13.22
C HIS A 43 6.18 16.43 -13.76
N GLN A 44 7.14 16.68 -14.65
CA GLN A 44 8.07 15.65 -15.13
C GLN A 44 8.89 15.04 -13.99
N GLU A 45 9.45 15.88 -13.11
CA GLU A 45 10.22 15.45 -11.94
C GLU A 45 9.36 14.64 -10.96
N THR A 46 8.11 15.05 -10.75
CA THR A 46 7.16 14.34 -9.87
C THR A 46 6.83 12.96 -10.44
N ILE A 47 6.57 12.87 -11.75
CA ILE A 47 6.26 11.61 -12.41
C ILE A 47 7.49 10.68 -12.39
N GLU A 48 8.68 11.23 -12.65
CA GLU A 48 9.93 10.46 -12.61
C GLU A 48 10.24 9.93 -11.20
N LEU A 49 10.01 10.74 -10.16
CA LEU A 49 10.11 10.31 -8.76
C LEU A 49 9.14 9.17 -8.45
N ILE A 50 7.87 9.28 -8.85
CA ILE A 50 6.88 8.22 -8.61
C ILE A 50 7.28 6.92 -9.33
N ILE A 51 7.82 7.00 -10.55
CA ILE A 51 8.33 5.83 -11.29
C ILE A 51 9.51 5.20 -10.57
N ASN A 52 10.44 6.01 -10.07
CA ASN A 52 11.61 5.51 -9.38
C ASN A 52 11.21 4.85 -8.06
N HIS A 53 10.30 5.45 -7.29
CA HIS A 53 9.75 4.85 -6.07
C HIS A 53 9.03 3.54 -6.35
N PHE A 54 8.19 3.46 -7.39
CA PHE A 54 7.50 2.22 -7.75
C PHE A 54 8.47 1.13 -8.25
N ARG A 55 9.52 1.52 -8.99
CA ARG A 55 10.56 0.59 -9.44
C ARG A 55 11.36 0.04 -8.27
N LEU A 56 11.75 0.90 -7.32
CA LEU A 56 12.42 0.50 -6.08
C LEU A 56 11.52 -0.39 -5.23
N PHE A 57 10.23 -0.05 -5.11
CA PHE A 57 9.25 -0.86 -4.41
C PHE A 57 9.12 -2.26 -5.01
N LYS A 58 9.01 -2.37 -6.35
CA LYS A 58 8.93 -3.67 -7.02
C LYS A 58 10.22 -4.49 -6.92
N ALA A 59 11.38 -3.82 -6.95
CA ALA A 59 12.67 -4.47 -6.71
C ALA A 59 12.77 -4.98 -5.27
N PHE A 60 12.31 -4.17 -4.31
CA PHE A 60 12.23 -4.52 -2.89
C PHE A 60 11.29 -5.70 -2.66
N GLN A 61 10.08 -5.66 -3.22
CA GLN A 61 9.09 -6.73 -3.16
C GLN A 61 9.65 -8.05 -3.68
N LYS A 62 10.37 -8.04 -4.81
CA LYS A 62 11.02 -9.25 -5.34
C LYS A 62 12.03 -9.84 -4.35
N GLN A 63 12.79 -9.00 -3.65
CA GLN A 63 13.77 -9.42 -2.65
C GLN A 63 13.11 -9.85 -1.33
N THR A 64 11.98 -9.25 -0.96
CA THR A 64 11.30 -9.48 0.31
C THR A 64 10.24 -10.58 0.25
N ASN A 65 9.73 -10.96 -0.92
CA ASN A 65 8.74 -12.04 -1.08
C ASN A 65 9.15 -13.35 -0.38
N MET A 66 10.43 -13.74 -0.50
CA MET A 66 10.96 -14.94 0.18
C MET A 66 10.99 -14.76 1.70
N LYS A 67 11.30 -13.56 2.19
CA LYS A 67 11.35 -13.26 3.63
C LYS A 67 9.96 -13.25 4.24
N TYR A 68 8.97 -12.67 3.57
CA TYR A 68 7.57 -12.69 4.02
C TYR A 68 7.02 -14.11 4.09
N PHE A 69 7.38 -14.98 3.14
CA PHE A 69 7.01 -16.40 3.21
C PHE A 69 7.56 -17.08 4.47
N ILE A 70 8.84 -16.86 4.79
CA ILE A 70 9.47 -17.40 6.00
C ILE A 70 8.79 -16.86 7.27
N ILE A 71 8.50 -15.56 7.32
CA ILE A 71 7.83 -14.93 8.48
C ILE A 71 6.45 -15.54 8.71
N VAL A 72 5.65 -15.76 7.66
CA VAL A 72 4.31 -16.36 7.81
C VAL A 72 4.41 -17.79 8.37
N ILE A 73 5.36 -18.59 7.89
CA ILE A 73 5.60 -19.95 8.42
C ILE A 73 6.00 -19.88 9.90
N LEU A 74 6.88 -18.96 10.27
CA LEU A 74 7.29 -18.78 11.67
C LEU A 74 6.09 -18.42 12.55
N ILE A 75 5.24 -17.48 12.14
CA ILE A 75 4.02 -17.11 12.87
C ILE A 75 3.10 -18.32 13.06
N ILE A 76 2.85 -19.10 12.00
CA ILE A 76 2.01 -20.31 12.09
C ILE A 76 2.60 -21.32 13.09
N SER A 77 3.92 -21.51 13.05
CA SER A 77 4.62 -22.44 13.95
C SER A 77 4.58 -21.97 15.41
N GLU A 78 4.81 -20.69 15.68
CA GLU A 78 4.74 -20.10 17.02
C GLU A 78 3.33 -20.20 17.59
N LEU A 79 2.32 -19.92 16.77
CA LEU A 79 0.93 -19.95 17.16
C LEU A 79 0.46 -21.37 17.51
N SER A 80 0.92 -22.35 16.74
CA SER A 80 0.64 -23.78 16.99
C SER A 80 1.34 -24.27 18.25
N LEU A 81 2.63 -23.95 18.44
CA LEU A 81 3.41 -24.32 19.62
C LEU A 81 2.84 -23.68 20.88
N ALA A 82 2.58 -22.37 20.87
CA ALA A 82 2.04 -21.65 22.02
C ALA A 82 0.67 -22.20 22.45
N GLY A 83 -0.20 -22.51 21.48
CA GLY A 83 -1.49 -23.13 21.77
C GLY A 83 -1.36 -24.56 22.32
N PHE A 84 -0.46 -25.38 21.77
CA PHE A 84 -0.17 -26.72 22.30
C PHE A 84 0.31 -26.66 23.76
N TRP A 85 1.33 -25.83 24.05
CA TRP A 85 1.86 -25.65 25.39
C TRP A 85 0.81 -25.11 26.36
N SER A 86 -0.09 -24.23 25.89
CA SER A 86 -1.18 -23.71 26.70
C SER A 86 -2.14 -24.80 27.16
N ILE A 87 -2.45 -25.80 26.33
CA ILE A 87 -3.38 -26.89 26.68
C ILE A 87 -2.71 -27.86 27.65
N VAL A 88 -1.46 -28.26 27.39
CA VAL A 88 -0.71 -29.22 28.23
C VAL A 88 -0.49 -28.67 29.65
N VAL A 89 -0.18 -27.38 29.79
CA VAL A 89 0.17 -26.78 31.09
C VAL A 89 -1.09 -26.36 31.89
N LEU A 90 -2.27 -26.38 31.28
CA LEU A 90 -3.52 -25.90 31.87
C LEU A 90 -3.86 -26.60 33.20
N GLU A 91 -3.64 -27.92 33.26
CA GLU A 91 -3.93 -28.74 34.45
C GLU A 91 -2.86 -28.59 35.53
N ASN A 92 -1.60 -28.36 35.14
CA ASN A 92 -0.47 -28.38 36.04
C ASN A 92 -0.23 -27.01 36.70
N ASN A 93 -0.27 -25.91 35.94
CA ASN A 93 -0.04 -24.58 36.48
C ASN A 93 -0.75 -23.47 35.68
N LYS A 94 -1.83 -22.96 36.27
CA LYS A 94 -2.69 -21.91 35.69
C LYS A 94 -1.93 -20.62 35.33
N LEU A 95 -0.89 -20.24 36.09
CA LEU A 95 -0.14 -19.01 35.83
C LEU A 95 0.70 -19.12 34.55
N TYR A 96 1.33 -20.27 34.31
CA TYR A 96 2.10 -20.50 33.07
C TYR A 96 1.18 -20.65 31.86
N ALA A 97 0.02 -21.30 32.01
CA ALA A 97 -0.99 -21.36 30.96
C ALA A 97 -1.45 -19.95 30.55
N LEU A 98 -1.74 -19.07 31.52
CA LEU A 98 -2.12 -17.68 31.23
C LEU A 98 -1.03 -16.90 30.49
N LYS A 99 0.26 -17.12 30.82
CA LYS A 99 1.38 -16.53 30.07
C LYS A 99 1.43 -17.02 28.61
N MET A 100 1.17 -18.31 28.35
CA MET A 100 1.15 -18.85 26.99
C MET A 100 -0.06 -18.37 26.17
N ILE A 101 -1.22 -18.19 26.80
CA ILE A 101 -2.37 -17.55 26.15
C ILE A 101 -2.03 -16.10 25.78
N ALA A 102 -1.35 -15.37 26.67
CA ALA A 102 -0.92 -14.01 26.39
C ALA A 102 0.08 -13.94 25.23
N THR A 103 1.00 -14.90 25.09
CA THR A 103 1.90 -14.96 23.93
C THR A 103 1.15 -15.28 22.63
N MET A 104 0.14 -16.15 22.65
CA MET A 104 -0.76 -16.37 21.51
C MET A 104 -1.48 -15.08 21.07
N ILE A 105 -2.00 -14.30 22.03
CA ILE A 105 -2.67 -13.04 21.71
C ILE A 105 -1.67 -12.04 21.10
N SER A 106 -0.45 -11.99 21.63
CA SER A 106 0.63 -11.15 21.09
C SER A 106 0.99 -11.50 19.64
N THR A 107 1.17 -12.80 19.33
CA THR A 107 1.48 -13.24 17.96
C THR A 107 0.32 -12.99 16.99
N MET A 108 -0.93 -13.09 17.45
CA MET A 108 -2.09 -12.67 16.66
C MET A 108 -2.09 -11.18 16.35
N MET A 109 -1.72 -10.33 17.31
CA MET A 109 -1.59 -8.88 17.07
C MET A 109 -0.50 -8.56 16.03
N ILE A 110 0.62 -9.29 16.06
CA ILE A 110 1.69 -9.16 15.06
C ILE A 110 1.18 -9.53 13.66
N LEU A 111 0.42 -10.63 13.54
CA LEU A 111 -0.19 -11.04 12.27
C LEU A 111 -1.15 -9.96 11.72
N LEU A 112 -2.00 -9.39 12.59
CA LEU A 112 -2.92 -8.32 12.20
C LEU A 112 -2.19 -7.06 11.75
N TYR A 113 -1.11 -6.68 12.42
CA TYR A 113 -0.28 -5.54 12.03
C TYR A 113 0.37 -5.74 10.66
N LEU A 114 0.84 -6.96 10.38
CA LEU A 114 1.45 -7.31 9.09
C LEU A 114 0.43 -7.21 7.95
N ILE A 115 -0.79 -7.68 8.18
CA ILE A 115 -1.88 -7.65 7.19
C ILE A 115 -2.36 -6.22 6.98
N TYR A 116 -2.58 -5.46 8.04
CA TYR A 116 -2.93 -4.05 7.95
C TYR A 116 -1.93 -3.27 7.11
N SER A 117 -0.64 -3.48 7.35
CA SER A 117 0.43 -2.84 6.58
C SER A 117 0.43 -3.25 5.10
N SER A 118 0.07 -4.51 4.81
CA SER A 118 -0.03 -5.03 3.44
C SER A 118 -1.21 -4.43 2.68
N GLU A 119 -2.34 -4.25 3.37
CA GLU A 119 -3.57 -3.66 2.83
C GLU A 119 -3.44 -2.14 2.60
N ASP A 120 -2.84 -1.41 3.54
CA ASP A 120 -2.58 0.03 3.36
C ASP A 120 -1.69 0.31 2.13
N LEU A 121 -0.70 -0.56 1.91
CA LEU A 121 0.16 -0.51 0.75
C LEU A 121 -0.59 -0.77 -0.57
N MET A 122 -1.53 -1.71 -0.57
CA MET A 122 -2.39 -1.99 -1.72
C MET A 122 -3.30 -0.79 -2.02
N ASN A 123 -3.95 -0.23 -0.99
CA ASN A 123 -4.78 0.96 -1.11
C ASN A 123 -4.00 2.18 -1.60
N ALA A 124 -2.76 2.37 -1.14
CA ALA A 124 -1.90 3.44 -1.62
C ALA A 124 -1.58 3.30 -3.13
N CYS A 125 -1.36 2.06 -3.59
CA CYS A 125 -1.10 1.77 -4.99
C CYS A 125 -2.35 2.00 -5.87
N ASP A 126 -3.54 1.64 -5.38
CA ASP A 126 -4.80 1.92 -6.08
C ASP A 126 -5.09 3.41 -6.17
N ARG A 127 -4.84 4.17 -5.10
CA ARG A 127 -4.96 5.63 -5.11
C ARG A 127 -3.99 6.28 -6.10
N LEU A 128 -2.75 5.78 -6.18
CA LEU A 128 -1.78 6.22 -7.20
C LEU A 128 -2.29 5.94 -8.61
N ASN A 129 -2.85 4.75 -8.84
CA ASN A 129 -3.44 4.39 -10.14
C ASN A 129 -4.58 5.34 -10.54
N GLN A 130 -5.52 5.60 -9.61
CA GLN A 130 -6.64 6.52 -9.82
C GLN A 130 -6.16 7.95 -10.10
N ASN A 131 -5.21 8.45 -9.31
CA ASN A 131 -4.64 9.79 -9.53
C ASN A 131 -3.93 9.92 -10.89
N CYS A 132 -3.23 8.87 -11.33
CA CYS A 132 -2.64 8.85 -12.66
C CYS A 132 -3.71 8.82 -13.77
N PHE A 133 -4.80 8.08 -13.56
CA PHE A 133 -5.91 8.00 -14.50
C PHE A 133 -6.69 9.33 -14.61
N ASP A 134 -6.94 10.00 -13.48
CA ASP A 134 -7.64 11.28 -13.39
C ASP A 134 -6.77 12.46 -13.85
N SER A 135 -5.44 12.28 -13.93
CA SER A 135 -4.58 13.26 -14.58
C SER A 135 -5.04 13.44 -16.03
N LYS A 136 -5.03 14.66 -16.56
CA LYS A 136 -5.39 14.93 -17.97
C LYS A 136 -4.29 14.44 -18.89
N TRP A 137 -4.02 13.13 -18.89
CA TRP A 137 -2.86 12.49 -19.47
C TRP A 137 -2.78 12.68 -20.99
N TYR A 138 -3.95 12.86 -21.61
CA TYR A 138 -4.14 13.15 -23.03
C TYR A 138 -3.68 14.55 -23.44
N LEU A 139 -3.49 15.49 -22.51
CA LEU A 139 -2.95 16.83 -22.77
C LEU A 139 -1.42 16.90 -22.68
N PHE A 140 -0.75 15.87 -22.13
CA PHE A 140 0.70 15.85 -22.01
C PHE A 140 1.41 15.53 -23.33
N LYS A 141 2.71 15.83 -23.36
CA LYS A 141 3.60 15.52 -24.48
C LYS A 141 3.66 14.00 -24.70
N VAL A 142 3.94 13.58 -25.93
CA VAL A 142 3.93 12.16 -26.36
C VAL A 142 4.81 11.28 -25.45
N LYS A 143 5.97 11.78 -25.01
CA LYS A 143 6.88 11.06 -24.11
C LYS A 143 6.29 10.83 -22.71
N GLU A 144 5.72 11.87 -22.10
CA GLU A 144 5.07 11.82 -20.78
C GLU A 144 3.80 10.97 -20.81
N ARG A 145 3.02 11.08 -21.89
CA ARG A 145 1.80 10.30 -22.09
C ARG A 145 2.07 8.80 -22.08
N ARG A 146 3.07 8.34 -22.84
CA ARG A 146 3.49 6.93 -22.86
C ARG A 146 3.89 6.45 -21.47
N LEU A 147 4.56 7.30 -20.72
CA LEU A 147 5.09 7.00 -19.41
C LEU A 147 3.98 6.89 -18.35
N ILE A 148 3.00 7.80 -18.37
CA ILE A 148 1.78 7.71 -17.52
C ILE A 148 0.94 6.48 -17.91
N LEU A 149 0.76 6.20 -19.20
CA LEU A 149 0.02 5.03 -19.66
C LEU A 149 0.69 3.73 -19.20
N LEU A 150 2.03 3.67 -19.26
CA LEU A 150 2.81 2.57 -18.70
C LEU A 150 2.65 2.47 -17.18
N MET A 151 2.55 3.59 -16.45
CA MET A 151 2.27 3.58 -15.02
C MET A 151 0.90 3.00 -14.73
N ILE A 152 -0.17 3.52 -15.37
CA ILE A 152 -1.54 3.00 -15.20
C ILE A 152 -1.58 1.50 -15.47
N LEU A 153 -0.95 1.02 -16.55
CA LEU A 153 -0.89 -0.41 -16.87
C LEU A 153 -0.09 -1.22 -15.82
N ARG A 154 0.92 -0.61 -15.21
CA ARG A 154 1.77 -1.25 -14.19
C ARG A 154 1.11 -1.28 -12.80
N THR A 155 0.37 -0.23 -12.43
CA THR A 155 -0.37 -0.08 -11.18
C THR A 155 -1.75 -0.74 -11.24
N ALA A 156 -2.28 -1.00 -12.43
CA ALA A 156 -3.48 -1.82 -12.62
C ALA A 156 -3.28 -3.28 -12.19
N ASN A 157 -2.02 -3.76 -12.15
CA ASN A 157 -1.72 -4.98 -11.42
C ASN A 157 -1.59 -4.61 -9.94
N PRO A 158 -2.45 -5.13 -9.06
CA PRO A 158 -2.46 -4.72 -7.67
C PRO A 158 -1.09 -5.03 -7.07
N CYS A 159 -0.54 -4.10 -6.30
CA CYS A 159 0.67 -4.32 -5.51
C CYS A 159 0.33 -5.23 -4.33
N THR A 160 -0.09 -6.47 -4.62
CA THR A 160 -0.38 -7.47 -3.62
C THR A 160 0.94 -7.94 -3.04
N LEU A 161 1.15 -7.72 -1.76
CA LEU A 161 2.24 -8.36 -1.04
C LEU A 161 1.95 -9.86 -1.03
N THR A 162 2.71 -10.64 -1.80
CA THR A 162 2.53 -12.09 -1.89
C THR A 162 3.55 -12.79 -1.01
N ALA A 163 3.09 -13.56 -0.03
CA ALA A 163 3.92 -14.51 0.69
C ALA A 163 4.09 -15.76 -0.19
N GLY A 164 5.26 -15.88 -0.84
CA GLY A 164 5.54 -16.98 -1.76
C GLY A 164 4.84 -16.84 -3.13
N PRO A 165 4.66 -17.93 -3.89
CA PRO A 165 4.17 -17.88 -5.27
C PRO A 165 2.65 -17.65 -5.41
N THR A 166 1.85 -17.90 -4.37
CA THR A 166 0.37 -17.95 -4.50
C THR A 166 -0.44 -17.34 -3.35
N VAL A 167 0.15 -16.97 -2.21
CA VAL A 167 -0.62 -16.45 -1.06
C VAL A 167 -0.55 -14.93 -1.02
N GLN A 168 -1.66 -14.26 -1.32
CA GLN A 168 -1.79 -12.81 -1.15
C GLN A 168 -2.01 -12.49 0.32
N MET A 169 -1.24 -11.56 0.89
CA MET A 169 -1.42 -11.14 2.28
C MET A 169 -2.59 -10.18 2.39
N ASN A 170 -3.79 -10.74 2.54
CA ASN A 170 -5.05 -10.01 2.74
C ASN A 170 -5.75 -10.45 4.04
N TYR A 171 -6.85 -9.79 4.39
CA TYR A 171 -7.67 -10.18 5.55
C TYR A 171 -8.27 -11.59 5.43
N GLU A 172 -8.45 -12.11 4.22
CA GLU A 172 -8.93 -13.49 4.03
C GLU A 172 -7.86 -14.50 4.48
N THR A 173 -6.59 -14.19 4.25
CA THR A 173 -5.46 -15.05 4.62
C THR A 173 -5.29 -15.13 6.13
N SER A 174 -5.48 -14.04 6.90
CA SER A 174 -5.54 -14.18 8.38
C SER A 174 -6.68 -15.07 8.82
N ALA A 175 -7.87 -14.89 8.23
CA ALA A 175 -9.02 -15.70 8.62
C ALA A 175 -8.75 -17.20 8.40
N ILE A 176 -8.11 -17.55 7.28
CA ILE A 176 -7.68 -18.92 6.98
C ILE A 176 -6.66 -19.42 8.01
N ILE A 177 -5.63 -18.63 8.33
CA ILE A 177 -4.59 -19.01 9.31
C ILE A 177 -5.21 -19.23 10.69
N VAL A 178 -6.04 -18.30 11.17
CA VAL A 178 -6.72 -18.39 12.46
C VAL A 178 -7.63 -19.62 12.51
N LYS A 179 -8.40 -19.87 11.44
CA LYS A 179 -9.27 -21.05 11.34
C LYS A 179 -8.47 -22.35 11.38
N MET A 180 -7.34 -22.42 10.68
CA MET A 180 -6.45 -23.59 10.74
C MET A 180 -5.95 -23.82 12.15
N VAL A 181 -5.41 -22.79 12.82
CA VAL A 181 -4.89 -22.90 14.19
C VAL A 181 -5.97 -23.36 15.16
N ILE A 182 -7.16 -22.76 15.13
CA ILE A 182 -8.27 -23.17 16.01
C ILE A 182 -8.65 -24.62 15.73
N SER A 183 -8.70 -25.04 14.46
CA SER A 183 -9.03 -26.42 14.09
C SER A 183 -7.99 -27.41 14.65
N TYR A 184 -6.69 -27.08 14.54
CA TYR A 184 -5.62 -27.90 15.11
C TYR A 184 -5.70 -27.96 16.65
N LEU A 185 -5.95 -26.83 17.32
CA LEU A 185 -6.07 -26.78 18.78
C LEU A 185 -7.29 -27.57 19.28
N MET A 186 -8.43 -27.45 18.60
CA MET A 186 -9.65 -28.19 18.96
C MET A 186 -9.48 -29.71 18.76
N ALA A 187 -8.86 -30.13 17.65
CA ALA A 187 -8.57 -31.54 17.41
C ALA A 187 -7.67 -32.10 18.51
N PHE A 188 -6.62 -31.36 18.88
CA PHE A 188 -5.70 -31.77 19.94
C PHE A 188 -6.37 -31.80 21.33
N TYR A 189 -7.16 -30.77 21.65
CA TYR A 189 -7.94 -30.72 22.89
C TYR A 189 -8.86 -31.94 23.03
N ARG A 190 -9.55 -32.33 21.94
CA ARG A 190 -10.43 -33.50 21.93
C ARG A 190 -9.68 -34.81 22.19
N ILE A 191 -8.51 -34.99 21.57
CA ILE A 191 -7.68 -36.20 21.77
C ILE A 191 -7.23 -36.33 23.23
N MET A 192 -6.87 -35.23 23.89
CA MET A 192 -6.53 -35.28 25.32
C MET A 192 -7.75 -35.49 26.22
N GLY A 193 -8.92 -34.96 25.83
CA GLY A 193 -10.17 -35.19 26.55
C GLY A 193 -10.66 -36.64 26.48
N ASP A 194 -10.42 -37.34 25.37
CA ASP A 194 -10.77 -38.76 25.20
C ASP A 194 -9.77 -39.72 25.90
N ALA A 195 -8.67 -39.20 26.47
CA ALA A 195 -7.62 -39.98 27.11
C ALA A 195 -7.77 -40.14 28.65
N TYR A 196 -8.80 -39.54 29.26
CA TYR A 196 -9.14 -39.61 30.68
C TYR A 196 -10.56 -40.17 30.88
#